data_AF-A0A382WR30-F1
#
_entry.id   AF-A0A382WR30-F1
#
_cell.length_a   1.000
_cell.length_b   1.000
_cell.length_c   1.000
_cell.angle_alpha   90.00
_cell.angle_beta   90.00
_cell.angle_gamma   90.00
#
_symmetry.space_group_name_H-M   'P 1'
#
loop_
_entity.id
_entity.type
_entity.pdbx_description
1 polymer ?
#
loop_
_entity_poly.entity_id
_entity_poly.type
_entity_poly.pdbx_seq_one_letter_code
_entity_poly.pdbx_strand_id
1 'polypeptide(L)'
;TLIELARWCRDNDYTPRFIEYMDVGTLNDWKLEEVLPAAEIVKIVGGEFPIKPIESSYQGEVAKRYRYKDGRGEFGVISSVTQPFCGDCTRLRLSPEGQIVTCLFADGGTDLRGPMRNNVGDRDLLNFMSGTWINREDRYSEIRTSMTSPRKKVEMYHIGG
;
A
#
# COMPACT_ATOMS: atom_id res chain seq x y z
N THR A 1 22.24 -6.10 -0.59
CA THR A 1 21.66 -5.62 -1.87
C THR A 1 20.37 -6.35 -2.19
N LEU A 2 19.59 -5.93 -3.21
CA LEU A 2 18.34 -6.57 -3.64
C LEU A 2 18.50 -8.09 -3.88
N ILE A 3 19.55 -8.47 -4.61
CA ILE A 3 19.84 -9.87 -4.93
C ILE A 3 20.25 -10.68 -3.70
N GLU A 4 21.05 -10.11 -2.81
CA GLU A 4 21.43 -10.78 -1.55
C GLU A 4 20.20 -11.10 -0.69
N LEU A 5 19.26 -10.16 -0.56
CA LEU A 5 18.04 -10.39 0.19
C LEU A 5 17.15 -11.44 -0.49
N ALA A 6 16.99 -11.36 -1.81
CA ALA A 6 16.24 -12.37 -2.57
C ALA A 6 16.84 -13.78 -2.42
N ARG A 7 18.17 -13.90 -2.51
CA ARG A 7 18.90 -15.16 -2.32
C ARG A 7 18.72 -15.68 -0.90
N TRP A 8 18.96 -14.84 0.10
CA TRP A 8 18.85 -15.23 1.50
C TRP A 8 17.44 -15.71 1.83
N CYS A 9 16.40 -15.01 1.38
CA CYS A 9 15.02 -15.46 1.57
C CYS A 9 14.75 -16.78 0.85
N ARG A 10 15.18 -16.92 -0.41
CA ARG A 10 15.07 -18.16 -1.20
C ARG A 10 15.73 -19.36 -0.51
N ASP A 11 16.90 -19.16 0.09
CA ASP A 11 17.66 -20.23 0.74
C ASP A 11 17.10 -20.59 2.13
N ASN A 12 16.25 -19.74 2.71
CA ASN A 12 15.67 -19.91 4.04
C ASN A 12 14.13 -20.05 4.03
N ASP A 13 13.53 -20.34 2.87
CA ASP A 13 12.08 -20.53 2.69
C ASP A 13 11.22 -19.31 3.11
N TYR A 14 11.78 -18.11 2.93
CA TYR A 14 11.04 -16.86 3.08
C TYR A 14 10.59 -16.31 1.73
N THR A 15 9.43 -15.67 1.72
CA THR A 15 8.86 -15.06 0.51
C THR A 15 8.90 -13.55 0.60
N PRO A 16 9.95 -12.87 0.08
CA PRO A 16 10.10 -11.43 0.24
C PRO A 16 9.04 -10.68 -0.58
N ARG A 17 8.73 -9.46 -0.13
CA ARG A 17 7.89 -8.49 -0.84
C ARG A 17 8.69 -7.22 -1.04
N PHE A 18 9.07 -6.95 -2.28
CA PHE A 18 9.73 -5.70 -2.64
C PHE A 18 8.67 -4.65 -2.94
N ILE A 19 8.75 -3.51 -2.27
CA ILE A 19 7.76 -2.44 -2.38
C ILE A 19 8.45 -1.23 -2.99
N GLU A 20 7.86 -0.64 -4.01
CA GLU A 20 8.37 0.63 -4.55
C GLU A 20 8.34 1.71 -3.46
N TYR A 21 9.42 2.49 -3.39
CA TYR A 21 9.54 3.57 -2.43
C TYR A 21 8.49 4.66 -2.71
N MET A 22 7.67 4.99 -1.72
CA MET A 22 6.53 5.90 -1.88
C MET A 22 6.71 7.21 -1.10
N ASP A 23 6.09 8.25 -1.64
CA ASP A 23 5.95 9.57 -1.04
C ASP A 23 4.82 9.63 0.01
N VAL A 24 4.94 8.85 1.09
CA VAL A 24 3.93 8.81 2.16
C VAL A 24 4.29 9.74 3.30
N GLY A 25 3.40 10.66 3.66
CA GLY A 25 3.69 11.71 4.62
C GLY A 25 4.34 12.93 3.96
N THR A 26 4.77 13.89 4.78
CA THR A 26 5.32 15.18 4.31
C THR A 26 6.81 15.37 4.65
N LEU A 27 7.41 14.42 5.37
CA LEU A 27 8.73 14.56 5.98
C LEU A 27 9.87 13.86 5.21
N ASN A 28 9.57 13.16 4.12
CA ASN A 28 10.46 12.13 3.58
C ASN A 28 11.35 12.61 2.42
N ASP A 29 11.31 13.91 2.07
CA ASP A 29 11.99 14.52 0.90
C ASP A 29 11.99 13.61 -0.34
N TRP A 30 10.87 12.91 -0.56
CA TRP A 30 10.80 11.81 -1.51
C TRP A 30 11.09 12.28 -2.93
N LYS A 31 11.88 11.51 -3.67
CA LYS A 31 12.19 11.76 -5.07
C LYS A 31 11.83 10.57 -5.93
N LEU A 32 11.20 10.84 -7.06
CA LEU A 32 10.88 9.82 -8.06
C LEU A 32 12.15 9.10 -8.56
N GLU A 33 13.28 9.81 -8.61
CA GLU A 33 14.60 9.30 -9.03
C GLU A 33 15.15 8.21 -8.09
N GLU A 34 14.66 8.13 -6.85
CA GLU A 34 15.07 7.12 -5.87
C GLU A 34 14.22 5.85 -5.94
N VAL A 35 13.18 5.85 -6.80
CA VAL A 35 12.30 4.69 -6.99
C VAL A 35 12.94 3.71 -7.97
N LEU A 36 13.18 2.48 -7.51
CA LEU A 36 13.47 1.34 -8.39
C LEU A 36 12.14 0.73 -8.88
N PRO A 37 11.79 0.86 -10.18
CA PRO A 37 10.51 0.36 -10.71
C PRO A 37 10.34 -1.14 -10.54
N ALA A 38 9.10 -1.58 -10.34
CA ALA A 38 8.75 -2.99 -10.19
C ALA A 38 9.23 -3.86 -11.36
N ALA A 39 9.12 -3.37 -12.59
CA ALA A 39 9.61 -4.06 -13.78
C ALA A 39 11.14 -4.25 -13.74
N GLU A 40 11.89 -3.29 -13.20
CA GLU A 40 13.34 -3.39 -13.03
C GLU A 40 13.71 -4.37 -11.92
N ILE A 41 12.98 -4.37 -10.80
CA ILE A 41 13.15 -5.38 -9.74
C ILE A 41 13.00 -6.79 -10.32
N VAL A 42 11.93 -7.04 -11.08
CA VAL A 42 11.67 -8.33 -11.73
C VAL A 42 12.77 -8.68 -12.72
N LYS A 43 13.26 -7.70 -13.50
CA LYS A 43 14.37 -7.90 -14.46
C LYS A 43 15.67 -8.26 -13.75
N ILE A 44 16.03 -7.55 -12.67
CA ILE A 44 17.26 -7.77 -11.90
C ILE A 44 17.23 -9.16 -11.27
N VAL A 45 16.14 -9.50 -10.55
CA VAL A 45 15.99 -10.82 -9.93
C VAL A 45 15.92 -11.92 -10.99
N GLY A 46 15.22 -11.69 -12.10
CA GLY A 46 15.09 -12.64 -13.21
C GLY A 46 16.38 -12.87 -14.02
N GLY A 47 17.32 -11.92 -13.98
CA GLY A 47 18.65 -12.06 -14.58
C GLY A 47 19.57 -12.99 -13.76
N GLU A 48 19.39 -13.02 -12.44
CA GLU A 48 20.16 -13.89 -11.54
C GLU A 48 19.49 -15.28 -11.38
N PHE A 49 18.16 -15.31 -11.27
CA PHE A 49 17.39 -16.53 -11.04
C PHE A 49 16.29 -16.68 -12.11
N PRO A 50 16.20 -17.82 -12.82
CA PRO A 50 15.08 -18.05 -13.74
C PRO A 50 13.74 -18.05 -13.02
N ILE A 51 12.81 -17.19 -13.45
CA ILE A 51 11.51 -16.97 -12.79
C ILE A 51 10.34 -17.16 -13.76
N LYS A 52 9.14 -17.33 -13.21
CA LYS A 52 7.86 -17.30 -13.94
C LYS A 52 6.80 -16.53 -13.15
N PRO A 53 5.94 -15.74 -13.79
CA PRO A 53 4.83 -15.08 -13.10
C PRO A 53 3.85 -16.11 -12.54
N ILE A 54 3.16 -15.72 -11.46
CA ILE A 54 2.08 -16.48 -10.84
C ILE A 54 0.80 -15.65 -10.97
N GLU A 55 -0.30 -16.30 -11.31
CA GLU A 55 -1.62 -15.66 -11.34
C GLU A 55 -2.05 -15.23 -9.93
N SER A 56 -2.85 -14.16 -9.90
CA SER A 56 -3.43 -13.68 -8.65
C SER A 56 -4.33 -14.74 -8.04
N SER A 57 -4.23 -14.94 -6.73
CA SER A 57 -5.07 -15.90 -5.99
C SER A 57 -6.46 -15.34 -5.69
N TYR A 58 -6.61 -14.03 -5.70
CA TYR A 58 -7.86 -13.33 -5.42
C TYR A 58 -7.90 -11.95 -6.10
N GLN A 59 -9.10 -11.40 -6.25
CA GLN A 59 -9.31 -10.06 -6.79
C GLN A 59 -8.71 -9.00 -5.87
N GLY A 60 -7.95 -8.06 -6.44
CA GLY A 60 -7.27 -7.01 -5.66
C GLY A 60 -5.98 -7.47 -4.98
N GLU A 61 -5.41 -8.63 -5.35
CA GLU A 61 -4.06 -9.00 -4.90
C GLU A 61 -3.03 -7.97 -5.40
N VAL A 62 -2.51 -7.16 -4.47
CA VAL A 62 -1.61 -6.03 -4.78
C VAL A 62 -0.20 -6.46 -5.16
N ALA A 63 0.27 -7.60 -4.67
CA ALA A 63 1.61 -8.09 -4.93
C ALA A 63 1.60 -8.95 -6.19
N LYS A 64 2.35 -8.55 -7.21
CA LYS A 64 2.65 -9.42 -8.36
C LYS A 64 3.67 -10.45 -7.94
N ARG A 65 3.33 -11.73 -8.05
CA ARG A 65 4.16 -12.84 -7.58
C ARG A 65 4.90 -13.54 -8.70
N TYR A 66 6.10 -14.01 -8.38
CA TYR A 66 6.99 -14.69 -9.32
C TYR A 66 7.63 -15.89 -8.62
N ARG A 67 7.48 -17.07 -9.21
CA ARG A 67 8.09 -18.32 -8.71
C ARG A 67 9.44 -18.55 -9.36
N TYR A 68 10.42 -19.04 -8.59
CA TYR A 68 11.68 -19.52 -9.13
C TYR A 68 11.45 -20.85 -9.86
N LYS A 69 12.01 -21.00 -11.07
CA LYS A 69 11.78 -22.20 -11.91
C LYS A 69 12.41 -23.48 -11.35
N ASP A 70 13.37 -23.34 -10.45
CA ASP A 70 14.00 -24.44 -9.71
C ASP A 70 13.14 -24.96 -8.54
N GLY A 71 11.98 -24.36 -8.29
CA GLY A 71 11.05 -24.76 -7.24
C GLY A 71 11.38 -24.23 -5.84
N ARG A 72 12.40 -23.37 -5.69
CA ARG A 72 12.85 -22.85 -4.38
C ARG A 72 12.07 -21.61 -3.93
N GLY A 73 10.74 -21.70 -3.91
CA GLY A 73 9.87 -20.63 -3.43
C GLY A 73 9.55 -19.54 -4.46
N GLU A 74 9.15 -18.36 -3.98
CA GLU A 74 8.69 -17.24 -4.79
C GLU A 74 9.03 -15.89 -4.13
N PHE A 75 8.85 -14.79 -4.85
CA PHE A 75 8.87 -13.44 -4.31
C PHE A 75 7.71 -12.63 -4.87
N GLY A 76 7.38 -11.53 -4.20
CA GLY A 76 6.38 -10.58 -4.70
C GLY A 76 6.95 -9.18 -4.88
N VAL A 77 6.35 -8.43 -5.79
CA VAL A 77 6.66 -7.02 -6.04
C VAL A 77 5.36 -6.21 -5.95
N ILE A 78 5.38 -5.13 -5.18
CA ILE A 78 4.26 -4.21 -4.97
C ILE A 78 4.59 -2.89 -5.68
N SER A 79 3.94 -2.68 -6.82
CA SER A 79 4.12 -1.55 -7.73
C SER A 79 3.38 -0.29 -7.27
N SER A 80 3.64 0.15 -6.04
CA SER A 80 2.89 1.22 -5.39
C SER A 80 2.97 2.60 -6.08
N VAL A 81 3.96 2.80 -6.94
CA VAL A 81 4.21 4.02 -7.69
C VAL A 81 3.86 3.84 -9.17
N THR A 82 4.40 2.80 -9.82
CA THR A 82 4.33 2.63 -11.27
C THR A 82 3.03 2.01 -11.75
N GLN A 83 2.34 1.24 -10.89
CA GLN A 83 1.05 0.62 -11.21
C GLN A 83 0.11 0.71 -9.98
N PRO A 84 -0.50 1.88 -9.75
CA PRO A 84 -1.40 2.11 -8.62
C PRO A 84 -2.57 1.12 -8.58
N PHE A 85 -3.03 0.82 -7.36
CA PHE A 85 -4.10 -0.15 -7.08
C PHE A 85 -5.20 0.47 -6.19
N CYS A 86 -5.55 1.74 -6.41
CA CYS A 86 -6.59 2.40 -5.62
C CYS A 86 -7.99 1.86 -5.96
N GLY A 87 -8.24 1.48 -7.22
CA GLY A 87 -9.52 0.92 -7.67
C GLY A 87 -10.01 -0.30 -6.89
N ASP A 88 -9.11 -1.21 -6.51
CA ASP A 88 -9.44 -2.39 -5.68
C ASP A 88 -9.16 -2.17 -4.18
N CYS A 89 -8.84 -0.94 -3.75
CA CYS A 89 -8.48 -0.68 -2.36
C CYS A 89 -9.71 -0.71 -1.45
N THR A 90 -9.74 -1.66 -0.52
CA THR A 90 -10.83 -1.87 0.46
C THR A 90 -10.42 -1.51 1.90
N ARG A 91 -9.36 -0.71 2.08
CA ARG A 91 -8.84 -0.38 3.41
C ARG A 91 -9.49 0.87 4.00
N LEU A 92 -9.92 0.74 5.25
CA LEU A 92 -10.24 1.82 6.18
C LEU A 92 -9.27 1.72 7.37
N ARG A 93 -8.82 2.85 7.88
CA ARG A 93 -7.89 2.93 9.03
C ARG A 93 -8.52 3.72 10.16
N LEU A 94 -8.07 3.43 11.38
CA LEU A 94 -8.38 4.22 12.57
C LEU A 94 -7.07 4.80 13.11
N SER A 95 -6.99 6.12 13.22
CA SER A 95 -5.82 6.78 13.81
C SER A 95 -5.80 6.63 15.34
N PRO A 96 -4.64 6.79 16.01
CA PRO A 96 -4.54 6.84 17.48
C PRO A 96 -5.43 7.91 18.12
N GLU A 97 -5.70 9.01 17.42
CA GLU A 97 -6.60 10.08 17.86
C GLU A 97 -8.08 9.65 17.83
N GLY A 98 -8.38 8.54 17.15
CA GLY A 98 -9.71 7.98 16.98
C GLY A 98 -10.44 8.51 15.75
N GLN A 99 -9.70 8.80 14.67
CA GLN A 99 -10.27 9.26 13.41
C GLN A 99 -10.30 8.15 12.36
N ILE A 100 -11.40 8.05 11.63
CA ILE A 100 -11.51 7.21 10.43
C ILE A 100 -10.72 7.87 9.31
N VAL A 101 -9.77 7.13 8.75
CA VAL A 101 -8.94 7.55 7.63
C VAL A 101 -9.13 6.55 6.48
N THR A 102 -9.61 7.06 5.34
CA THR A 102 -10.01 6.25 4.17
C THR A 102 -8.91 6.12 3.11
N CYS A 103 -7.80 6.85 3.25
CA CYS A 103 -6.64 6.76 2.38
C CYS A 103 -5.35 6.90 3.18
N LEU A 104 -4.30 6.23 2.72
CA LEU A 104 -2.97 6.41 3.26
C LEU A 104 -2.43 7.84 3.09
N PHE A 105 -2.95 8.56 2.09
CA PHE A 105 -2.55 9.91 1.74
C PHE A 105 -3.69 10.91 1.94
N ALA A 106 -4.67 10.59 2.79
CA ALA A 106 -5.75 11.51 3.10
C ALA A 106 -5.19 12.78 3.75
N ASP A 107 -5.90 13.90 3.57
CA ASP A 107 -5.51 15.19 4.17
C ASP A 107 -6.02 15.33 5.63
N GLY A 108 -6.75 14.33 6.13
CA GLY A 108 -7.33 14.28 7.47
C GLY A 108 -8.19 13.02 7.68
N GLY A 109 -8.91 12.97 8.79
CA GLY A 109 -9.82 11.88 9.13
C GLY A 109 -11.14 12.36 9.73
N THR A 110 -12.14 11.48 9.74
CA THR A 110 -13.46 11.74 10.33
C THR A 110 -13.45 11.31 11.80
N ASP A 111 -13.81 12.21 12.74
CA ASP A 111 -13.81 11.90 14.18
C ASP A 111 -14.87 10.84 14.53
N LEU A 112 -14.41 9.64 14.90
CA LEU A 112 -15.25 8.56 15.43
C LEU A 112 -15.26 8.56 16.96
N ARG A 113 -14.18 9.02 17.59
CA ARG A 113 -14.02 9.05 19.04
C ARG A 113 -15.04 9.96 19.72
N GLY A 114 -15.35 11.11 19.14
CA GLY A 114 -16.39 12.02 19.66
C GLY A 114 -17.74 11.33 19.82
N PRO A 115 -18.36 10.81 18.73
CA PRO A 115 -19.59 10.04 18.79
C PRO A 115 -19.55 8.88 19.80
N MET A 116 -18.46 8.09 19.82
CA MET A 116 -18.34 6.98 20.76
C MET A 116 -18.32 7.44 22.22
N ARG A 117 -17.61 8.53 22.54
CA ARG A 117 -17.53 9.08 23.91
C ARG A 117 -18.82 9.73 24.37
N ASN A 118 -19.68 10.11 23.43
CA ASN A 118 -21.02 10.64 23.71
C ASN A 118 -22.08 9.53 23.83
N ASN A 119 -21.68 8.25 23.88
CA ASN A 119 -22.57 7.09 23.96
C ASN A 119 -23.62 7.05 22.83
N VAL A 120 -23.24 7.47 21.61
CA VAL A 120 -24.06 7.28 20.42
C VAL A 120 -24.31 5.78 20.22
N GLY A 121 -25.55 5.39 19.90
CA GLY A 121 -25.92 3.98 19.76
C GLY A 121 -25.28 3.30 18.55
N ASP A 122 -25.11 1.98 18.62
CA ASP A 122 -24.45 1.16 17.58
C ASP A 122 -25.03 1.35 16.18
N ARG A 123 -26.35 1.51 16.07
CA ARG A 123 -27.02 1.75 14.79
C ARG A 123 -26.58 3.07 14.16
N ASP A 124 -26.44 4.10 14.97
CA ASP A 124 -26.05 5.43 14.50
C ASP A 124 -24.55 5.46 14.17
N LEU A 125 -23.72 4.77 14.96
CA LEU A 125 -22.30 4.56 14.64
C LEU A 125 -22.13 3.78 13.33
N LEU A 126 -22.91 2.73 13.11
CA LEU A 126 -22.90 1.96 11.85
C LEU A 126 -23.27 2.84 10.66
N ASN A 127 -24.34 3.63 10.78
CA ASN A 127 -24.76 4.56 9.74
C ASN A 127 -23.68 5.61 9.45
N PHE A 128 -23.05 6.15 10.50
CA PHE A 128 -21.95 7.10 10.38
C PHE A 128 -20.76 6.51 9.63
N MET A 129 -20.26 5.34 10.06
CA MET A 129 -19.12 4.66 9.42
C MET A 129 -19.43 4.24 7.98
N SER A 130 -20.64 3.71 7.74
CA SER A 130 -21.08 3.32 6.39
C SER A 130 -21.21 4.54 5.49
N GLY A 131 -21.71 5.66 6.01
CA GLY A 131 -21.76 6.94 5.32
C GLY A 131 -20.35 7.44 4.94
N THR A 132 -19.39 7.38 5.86
CA THR A 132 -17.99 7.70 5.53
C THR A 132 -17.44 6.81 4.42
N TRP A 133 -17.74 5.51 4.44
CA TRP A 133 -17.25 4.57 3.43
C TRP A 133 -17.89 4.75 2.06
N ILE A 134 -19.21 4.93 2.00
CA ILE A 134 -19.95 5.08 0.73
C ILE A 134 -19.55 6.37 0.00
N ASN A 135 -19.27 7.44 0.75
CA ASN A 135 -18.84 8.72 0.19
C ASN A 135 -17.33 8.80 -0.08
N ARG A 136 -16.59 7.69 0.10
CA ARG A 136 -15.15 7.65 -0.14
C ARG A 136 -14.85 7.79 -1.64
N GLU A 137 -14.03 8.77 -1.98
CA GLU A 137 -13.51 8.97 -3.35
C GLU A 137 -11.99 8.84 -3.46
N ASP A 138 -11.33 8.46 -2.36
CA ASP A 138 -9.88 8.43 -2.27
C ASP A 138 -9.20 7.48 -3.25
N ARG A 139 -8.40 8.08 -4.14
CA ARG A 139 -7.55 7.38 -5.12
C ARG A 139 -6.25 8.15 -5.40
N TYR A 140 -5.56 8.55 -4.31
CA TYR A 140 -4.40 9.43 -4.37
C TYR A 140 -3.33 8.94 -5.36
N SER A 141 -2.90 7.67 -5.26
CA SER A 141 -1.82 7.15 -6.12
C SER A 141 -2.18 7.14 -7.61
N GLU A 142 -3.47 7.05 -7.96
CA GLU A 142 -3.96 7.15 -9.34
C GLU A 142 -4.00 8.61 -9.82
N ILE A 143 -4.41 9.55 -8.96
CA ILE A 143 -4.50 10.98 -9.31
C ILE A 143 -3.13 11.68 -9.26
N ARG A 144 -2.15 11.14 -8.53
CA ARG A 144 -0.84 11.76 -8.35
C ARG A 144 -0.16 12.14 -9.66
N THR A 145 -0.28 11.31 -10.70
CA THR A 145 0.32 11.56 -12.02
C THR A 145 -0.20 12.84 -12.69
N SER A 146 -1.38 13.33 -12.28
CA SER A 146 -2.00 14.57 -12.80
C SER A 146 -2.02 15.74 -11.82
N MET A 147 -1.47 15.60 -10.60
CA MET A 147 -1.47 16.67 -9.60
C MET A 147 -0.20 17.52 -9.65
N THR A 148 -0.40 18.84 -9.76
CA THR A 148 0.67 19.86 -9.78
C THR A 148 0.89 20.55 -8.43
N SER A 149 0.16 20.19 -7.36
CA SER A 149 0.24 20.90 -6.08
C SER A 149 0.40 19.96 -4.87
N PRO A 150 1.29 20.30 -3.92
CA PRO A 150 1.47 19.54 -2.70
C PRO A 150 0.26 19.67 -1.79
N ARG A 151 -0.16 18.54 -1.20
CA ARG A 151 -1.19 18.49 -0.15
C ARG A 151 -0.57 18.11 1.18
N LYS A 152 -1.20 18.54 2.28
CA LYS A 152 -0.83 18.08 3.63
C LYS A 152 -1.38 16.67 3.81
N LYS A 153 -0.51 15.67 3.86
CA LYS A 153 -0.88 14.26 4.02
C LYS A 153 -0.84 13.87 5.50
N VAL A 154 -1.66 12.91 5.89
CA VAL A 154 -1.50 12.21 7.18
C VAL A 154 -0.17 11.44 7.18
N GLU A 155 0.57 11.52 8.29
CA GLU A 155 1.84 10.81 8.44
C GLU A 155 1.62 9.32 8.75
N MET A 156 2.52 8.45 8.25
CA MET A 156 2.41 7.00 8.42
C MET A 156 2.30 6.56 9.89
N TYR A 157 3.09 7.18 10.76
CA TYR A 157 3.10 6.86 12.19
C TYR A 157 1.77 7.18 12.89
N HIS A 158 0.93 8.05 12.31
CA HIS A 158 -0.41 8.37 12.80
C HIS A 158 -1.49 7.39 12.34
N ILE A 159 -1.19 6.45 11.44
CA ILE A 159 -2.20 5.53 10.89
C ILE A 159 -1.71 4.09 10.82
N GLY A 160 -0.84 3.72 11.76
CA GLY A 160 -0.34 2.36 11.96
C GLY A 160 0.51 1.83 10.80
N GLY A 161 1.21 2.74 10.12
CA GLY A 161 2.17 2.45 9.07
C GLY A 161 3.59 2.23 9.58
#